data_AF-A0A2D8QP65-F1
#
_entry.id   AF-A0A2D8QP65-F1
#
_cell.length_a   1.000
_cell.length_b   1.000
_cell.length_c   1.000
_cell.angle_alpha   90.00
_cell.angle_beta   90.00
_cell.angle_gamma   90.00
#
_symmetry.space_group_name_H-M   'P 1'
#
loop_
_entity.id
_entity.type
_entity.pdbx_description
1 polymer ?
#
loop_
_entity_poly.entity_id
_entity_poly.type
_entity_poly.pdbx_seq_one_letter_code
_entity_poly.pdbx_strand_id
1 'polypeptide(L)'
;MSDIVDGYESRLPDHEVAALALTDDLIGLPGSLSDAQIDQIKAHFTEAEVAELALGVGLFVGMSKVLITLGLEPEKMDTTILPTPGS
;
A
#
# COMPACT_ATOMS: atom_id res chain seq x y z
N MET A 1 4.18 12.92 -8.53
CA MET A 1 3.90 11.50 -8.82
C MET A 1 2.64 11.49 -9.66
N SER A 2 2.56 10.68 -10.73
CA SER A 2 1.28 10.47 -11.41
C SER A 2 0.52 9.42 -10.61
N ASP A 3 -0.69 9.72 -10.17
CA ASP A 3 -1.55 8.73 -9.51
C ASP A 3 -1.79 7.56 -10.47
N ILE A 4 -1.80 6.33 -9.93
CA ILE A 4 -2.14 5.15 -10.71
C ILE A 4 -3.67 5.11 -10.84
N VAL A 5 -4.18 5.49 -12.01
CA VAL A 5 -5.63 5.52 -12.29
C VAL A 5 -6.05 4.20 -12.93
N ASP A 6 -6.24 3.15 -12.12
CA ASP A 6 -6.68 1.82 -12.57
C ASP A 6 -8.14 1.48 -12.18
N GLY A 7 -8.83 2.44 -11.55
CA GLY A 7 -10.25 2.35 -11.17
C GLY A 7 -10.56 1.28 -10.11
N TYR A 8 -9.59 0.91 -9.27
CA TYR A 8 -9.78 -0.08 -8.22
C TYR A 8 -10.93 0.26 -7.26
N GLU A 9 -11.22 1.55 -7.06
CA GLU A 9 -12.27 2.05 -6.18
C GLU A 9 -13.67 1.57 -6.58
N SER A 10 -13.85 1.26 -7.86
CA SER A 10 -15.13 0.75 -8.40
C SER A 10 -15.23 -0.79 -8.40
N ARG A 11 -14.13 -1.48 -8.10
CA ARG A 11 -14.00 -2.95 -8.23
C ARG A 11 -13.74 -3.65 -6.91
N LEU A 12 -13.19 -2.94 -5.93
CA LEU A 12 -12.83 -3.49 -4.63
C LEU A 12 -13.85 -3.11 -3.55
N PRO A 13 -13.98 -3.91 -2.48
CA PRO A 13 -14.74 -3.54 -1.30
C PRO A 13 -14.19 -2.27 -0.61
N ASP A 14 -15.05 -1.50 0.04
CA ASP A 14 -14.70 -0.22 0.67
C ASP A 14 -13.50 -0.29 1.64
N HIS A 15 -13.38 -1.39 2.41
CA HIS A 15 -12.25 -1.56 3.34
C HIS A 15 -10.91 -1.77 2.62
N GLU A 16 -10.89 -2.45 1.48
CA GLU A 16 -9.69 -2.60 0.66
C GLU A 16 -9.31 -1.28 -0.01
N VAL A 17 -10.32 -0.52 -0.48
CA VAL A 17 -10.13 0.83 -1.01
C VAL A 17 -9.50 1.75 0.04
N ALA A 18 -9.98 1.69 1.28
CA ALA A 18 -9.44 2.47 2.39
C ALA A 18 -7.98 2.08 2.74
N ALA A 19 -7.64 0.79 2.70
CA ALA A 19 -6.27 0.32 2.93
C ALA A 19 -5.30 0.78 1.83
N LEU A 20 -5.74 0.76 0.56
CA LEU A 20 -4.94 1.27 -0.56
C LEU A 20 -4.75 2.79 -0.47
N ALA A 21 -5.80 3.54 -0.14
CA ALA A 21 -5.70 4.99 0.05
C ALA A 21 -4.71 5.35 1.18
N LEU A 22 -4.75 4.63 2.32
CA LEU A 22 -3.75 4.80 3.38
C LEU A 22 -2.33 4.49 2.89
N THR A 23 -2.16 3.49 2.03
CA THR A 23 -0.86 3.12 1.46
C THR A 23 -0.31 4.24 0.57
N ASP A 24 -1.15 4.82 -0.29
CA ASP A 24 -0.78 5.97 -1.12
C ASP A 24 -0.37 7.17 -0.29
N ASP A 25 -1.11 7.44 0.79
CA ASP A 25 -0.79 8.51 1.73
C ASP A 25 0.57 8.27 2.43
N LEU A 26 0.82 7.05 2.93
CA LEU A 26 2.08 6.70 3.61
C LEU A 26 3.31 6.77 2.69
N ILE A 27 3.14 6.46 1.40
CA ILE A 27 4.24 6.45 0.43
C ILE A 27 4.45 7.85 -0.19
N GLY A 28 3.35 8.55 -0.47
CA GLY A 28 3.32 9.77 -1.28
C GLY A 28 3.32 11.07 -0.48
N LEU A 29 2.80 11.09 0.76
CA LEU A 29 2.71 12.33 1.54
C LEU A 29 3.99 12.60 2.35
N PRO A 30 4.62 13.76 2.17
CA PRO A 30 5.64 14.23 3.09
C PRO A 30 4.96 14.79 4.34
N GLY A 31 4.79 13.98 5.38
CA GLY A 31 4.31 14.47 6.69
C GLY A 31 3.35 13.53 7.40
N SER A 32 2.47 14.10 8.21
CA SER A 32 1.45 13.37 8.96
C SER A 32 0.12 13.36 8.23
N LEU A 33 -0.66 12.30 8.44
CA LEU A 33 -2.05 12.20 7.97
C LEU A 33 -2.91 13.29 8.63
N SER A 34 -3.90 13.77 7.88
CA SER A 34 -4.96 14.62 8.41
C SER A 34 -5.98 13.81 9.22
N ASP A 35 -6.74 14.48 10.08
CA ASP A 35 -7.80 13.85 10.86
C ASP A 35 -8.83 13.14 9.98
N ALA A 36 -9.16 13.70 8.81
CA ALA A 36 -10.09 13.10 7.86
C ALA A 36 -9.58 11.75 7.29
N GLN A 37 -8.28 11.65 7.00
CA GLN A 37 -7.65 10.41 6.53
C GLN A 37 -7.62 9.36 7.65
N ILE A 38 -7.36 9.80 8.89
CA ILE A 38 -7.39 8.93 10.07
C ILE A 38 -8.81 8.39 10.31
N ASP A 39 -9.83 9.26 10.23
CA ASP A 39 -11.23 8.87 10.39
C ASP A 39 -11.67 7.88 9.29
N GLN A 40 -11.21 8.08 8.05
CA GLN A 40 -11.52 7.19 6.94
C GLN A 40 -11.01 5.76 7.18
N ILE A 41 -9.76 5.58 7.61
CA ILE A 41 -9.23 4.23 7.86
C ILE A 41 -9.86 3.62 9.13
N LYS A 42 -10.11 4.42 10.17
CA LYS A 42 -10.74 3.95 11.42
C LYS A 42 -12.21 3.54 11.24
N ALA A 43 -12.87 3.94 10.16
CA ALA A 43 -14.20 3.45 9.82
C ALA A 43 -14.22 1.95 9.43
N HIS A 44 -13.08 1.40 9.01
CA HIS A 44 -12.98 0.03 8.50
C HIS A 44 -12.06 -0.88 9.33
N PHE A 45 -11.09 -0.31 10.05
CA PHE A 45 -10.06 -1.06 10.75
C PHE A 45 -9.92 -0.62 12.21
N THR A 46 -9.60 -1.57 13.07
CA THR A 46 -9.19 -1.32 14.45
C THR A 46 -7.80 -0.69 14.49
N GLU A 47 -7.44 -0.06 15.61
CA GLU A 47 -6.12 0.55 15.77
C GLU A 47 -4.97 -0.47 15.63
N ALA A 48 -5.19 -1.72 16.04
CA ALA A 48 -4.21 -2.80 15.88
C ALA A 48 -4.01 -3.15 14.40
N GLU A 49 -5.10 -3.28 13.63
CA GLU A 49 -5.03 -3.55 12.19
C GLU A 49 -4.39 -2.40 11.42
N VAL A 50 -4.70 -1.15 11.78
CA VAL A 50 -4.03 0.03 11.20
C VAL A 50 -2.53 0.01 11.49
N ALA A 51 -2.12 -0.38 12.70
CA ALA A 51 -0.71 -0.51 13.05
C ALA A 51 -0.01 -1.61 12.21
N GLU A 52 -0.67 -2.75 11.99
CA GLU A 52 -0.14 -3.81 11.12
C GLU A 52 -0.02 -3.37 9.66
N LEU A 53 -1.04 -2.67 9.12
CA LEU A 53 -1.00 -2.10 7.77
C LEU A 53 0.19 -1.14 7.63
N ALA A 54 0.34 -0.19 8.56
CA ALA A 54 1.43 0.78 8.55
C ALA A 54 2.81 0.10 8.66
N LEU A 55 2.94 -0.93 9.51
CA LEU A 55 4.17 -1.72 9.63
C LEU A 55 4.51 -2.46 8.33
N GLY A 56 3.52 -3.10 7.70
CA GLY A 56 3.70 -3.83 6.44
C GLY A 56 4.17 -2.90 5.31
N VAL A 57 3.50 -1.76 5.13
CA VAL A 57 3.87 -0.75 4.13
C VAL A 57 5.25 -0.18 4.41
N GLY A 58 5.53 0.19 5.67
CA GLY A 58 6.82 0.75 6.07
C GLY A 58 7.99 -0.22 5.86
N LEU A 59 7.80 -1.50 6.18
CA LEU A 59 8.81 -2.55 5.94
C LEU A 59 9.09 -2.70 4.44
N PHE A 60 8.05 -2.74 3.62
CA PHE A 60 8.19 -2.88 2.18
C PHE A 60 8.95 -1.69 1.56
N VAL A 61 8.49 -0.46 1.83
CA VAL A 61 9.12 0.77 1.31
C VAL A 61 10.55 0.93 1.83
N GLY A 62 10.79 0.60 3.09
CA GLY A 62 12.13 0.64 3.69
C GLY A 62 13.09 -0.30 2.97
N MET A 63 12.68 -1.54 2.74
CA MET A 63 13.50 -2.53 2.03
C MET A 63 13.69 -2.15 0.56
N SER A 64 12.64 -1.66 -0.12
CA SER A 64 12.76 -1.14 -1.49
C SER A 64 13.87 -0.10 -1.54
N LYS A 65 13.86 0.91 -0.67
CA LYS A 65 14.90 1.96 -0.64
C LYS A 65 16.31 1.42 -0.41
N VAL A 66 16.47 0.38 0.42
CA VAL A 66 17.77 -0.30 0.61
C VAL A 66 18.25 -0.92 -0.71
N LEU A 67 17.38 -1.64 -1.42
CA LEU A 67 17.71 -2.24 -2.71
C LEU A 67 18.09 -1.19 -3.75
N ILE A 68 17.31 -0.10 -3.88
CA ILE A 68 17.61 1.02 -4.80
C ILE A 68 18.98 1.62 -4.47
N THR A 69 19.21 1.95 -3.19
CA THR A 69 20.44 2.64 -2.76
C THR A 69 21.69 1.81 -3.00
N LEU A 70 21.59 0.49 -2.87
CA LEU A 70 22.71 -0.44 -3.07
C LEU A 70 22.86 -0.88 -4.53
N GLY A 71 21.98 -0.45 -5.45
CA GLY A 71 21.98 -0.90 -6.84
C GLY A 71 21.69 -2.40 -6.97
N LEU A 72 20.93 -2.96 -6.03
CA LEU A 72 20.53 -4.37 -5.98
C LEU A 72 19.16 -4.62 -6.61
N GLU A 73 18.60 -3.61 -7.28
CA GLU A 73 17.39 -3.79 -8.07
C GLU A 73 17.69 -4.73 -9.24
N PRO A 74 16.85 -5.77 -9.46
CA PRO A 74 17.06 -6.67 -10.58
C PRO A 74 16.83 -5.92 -11.91
N GLU A 75 17.72 -6.13 -12.90
CA GLU A 75 17.55 -5.53 -14.24
C GLU A 75 16.24 -5.97 -14.93
N LYS A 76 15.72 -7.14 -14.53
CA LYS A 76 14.44 -7.70 -14.99
C LYS A 76 13.72 -8.36 -13.83
N MET A 77 12.42 -8.10 -13.69
CA MET A 77 11.53 -8.86 -12.82
C MET A 77 10.69 -9.80 -13.68
N ASP A 78 11.12 -11.06 -13.79
CA ASP A 78 10.35 -12.07 -14.50
C ASP A 78 9.01 -12.30 -13.78
N THR A 79 7.90 -12.03 -14.47
CA THR A 79 6.56 -12.22 -13.91
C THR A 79 6.18 -13.70 -13.96
N THR A 80 5.76 -14.26 -12.83
CA THR A 80 5.17 -15.60 -12.78
C THR A 80 3.68 -15.47 -12.48
N ILE A 81 2.82 -16.01 -13.35
CA ILE A 81 1.38 -16.10 -13.08
C ILE A 81 1.11 -17.35 -12.25
N LEU A 82 0.76 -17.14 -10.98
CA LEU A 82 0.30 -18.20 -10.08
C LEU A 82 -1.23 -18.30 -10.19
N PRO A 83 -1.79 -19.41 -10.70
CA PRO A 83 -3.24 -19.59 -10.69
C PRO A 83 -3.73 -19.72 -9.24
N THR A 84 -4.86 -19.10 -8.92
CA THR A 84 -5.49 -19.19 -7.61
C THR A 84 -5.84 -20.66 -7.32
N PRO A 85 -5.27 -21.30 -6.28
CA PRO A 85 -5.54 -22.69 -5.99
C PRO A 85 -7.04 -22.91 -5.71
N GLY A 86 -7.68 -23.81 -6.47
CA GLY A 86 -9.07 -24.22 -6.24
C GLY A 86 -10.16 -23.43 -6.97
N SER A 87 -9.83 -22.76 -8.08
CA SER A 87 -10.83 -22.22 -9.04
C SER A 87 -11.25 -23.27 -10.07
#